data_AF-A0AAQ1JYL3-F1
#
_entry.id   AF-A0AAQ1JYL3-F1
#
_cell.length_a   1.000
_cell.length_b   1.000
_cell.length_c   1.000
_cell.angle_alpha   90.00
_cell.angle_beta   90.00
_cell.angle_gamma   90.00
#
_symmetry.space_group_name_H-M   'P 1'
#
loop_
_entity.id
_entity.type
_entity.pdbx_description
1 polymer ?
#
loop_
_entity_poly.entity_id
_entity_poly.type
_entity_poly.pdbx_seq_one_letter_code
_entity_poly.pdbx_strand_id
1 'polypeptide(L)' 'MRRVRRGRCRKGAVAVSLCLATGVALAQSSVSLYGLADAFAGVVRTPGAQGNAWEVGSGGLSTSYWGSREPRIWAVA' A
#
# COMPACT_ATOMS: atom_id res chain seq x y z
N MET A 1 -36.18 -38.90 -35.30
CA MET A 1 -35.37 -38.73 -34.07
C MET A 1 -34.55 -37.44 -34.15
N ARG A 2 -34.97 -36.33 -33.51
CA ARG A 2 -34.20 -35.07 -33.43
C ARG A 2 -34.30 -34.47 -32.02
N ARG A 3 -33.57 -35.03 -31.05
CA ARG A 3 -33.38 -34.42 -29.72
C ARG A 3 -31.91 -34.47 -29.30
N VAL A 4 -31.06 -33.71 -29.98
CA VAL A 4 -29.61 -33.65 -29.62
C VAL A 4 -29.12 -32.22 -29.30
N ARG A 5 -29.90 -31.16 -29.57
CA ARG A 5 -29.40 -29.77 -29.43
C ARG A 5 -29.69 -29.06 -28.09
N ARG A 6 -30.65 -29.52 -27.26
CA ARG A 6 -31.04 -28.80 -26.03
C ARG A 6 -30.07 -28.93 -24.84
N GLY A 7 -29.30 -30.02 -24.76
CA GLY A 7 -28.40 -30.27 -23.62
C GLY A 7 -27.04 -29.55 -23.69
N ARG A 8 -26.55 -29.23 -24.89
CA ARG A 8 -25.25 -28.56 -25.09
C ARG A 8 -25.30 -27.07 -24.76
N CYS A 9 -26.38 -26.37 -25.12
CA CYS A 9 -26.50 -24.93 -24.84
C CYS A 9 -26.61 -24.61 -23.34
N ARG A 10 -27.26 -25.48 -22.54
CA ARG A 10 -27.36 -25.28 -21.07
C ARG A 10 -26.02 -25.40 -20.36
N LYS A 11 -25.17 -26.36 -20.75
CA LYS A 11 -23.83 -26.53 -20.17
C LYS A 11 -22.91 -25.36 -20.55
N GLY A 12 -23.03 -24.86 -21.78
CA GLY A 12 -22.31 -23.67 -22.22
C GLY A 12 -22.70 -22.41 -21.43
N ALA A 13 -23.99 -22.22 -21.15
CA ALA A 13 -24.46 -21.07 -20.38
C ALA A 13 -23.89 -21.02 -18.95
N VAL A 14 -23.80 -22.18 -18.27
CA VAL A 14 -23.22 -22.28 -16.92
C VAL A 14 -21.71 -21.97 -16.93
N ALA A 15 -20.98 -22.46 -17.93
CA ALA A 15 -19.56 -22.18 -18.07
C ALA A 15 -19.28 -20.68 -18.30
N VAL A 16 -20.08 -20.03 -19.15
CA VAL A 16 -19.96 -18.58 -19.40
C VAL A 16 -20.29 -17.77 -18.15
N SER A 17 -21.33 -18.14 -17.40
CA SER A 17 -21.64 -17.45 -16.13
C SER A 17 -20.53 -17.61 -15.08
N LEU A 18 -19.84 -18.75 -15.04
CA LEU A 18 -18.73 -18.96 -14.10
C LEU A 18 -17.53 -18.06 -14.44
N CYS A 19 -17.20 -17.92 -15.74
CA CYS A 19 -16.12 -17.02 -16.18
C CYS A 19 -16.44 -15.54 -15.98
N LEU A 20 -17.72 -15.14 -16.05
CA LEU A 20 -18.14 -13.77 -15.78
C LEU A 20 -18.20 -13.46 -14.27
N ALA A 21 -18.46 -14.47 -13.44
CA ALA A 21 -18.47 -14.35 -11.98
C ALA A 21 -17.07 -14.34 -11.35
N THR A 22 -16.05 -14.82 -12.06
CA THR A 22 -14.64 -14.64 -11.67
C THR A 22 -14.20 -13.21 -11.98
N GLY A 23 -14.67 -12.26 -11.15
CA GLY A 23 -14.11 -10.93 -11.08
C GLY A 23 -12.61 -11.05 -10.86
N VAL A 24 -11.86 -10.58 -11.84
CA VAL A 24 -10.40 -10.61 -11.84
C VAL A 24 -9.92 -9.67 -10.74
N ALA A 25 -9.69 -10.23 -9.55
CA ALA A 25 -9.08 -9.52 -8.43
C ALA A 25 -7.61 -9.25 -8.78
N LEU A 26 -7.37 -8.17 -9.52
CA LEU A 26 -6.02 -7.70 -9.75
C LEU A 26 -5.51 -7.17 -8.43
N ALA A 27 -4.59 -7.90 -7.81
CA ALA A 27 -3.76 -7.38 -6.75
C ALA A 27 -3.01 -6.16 -7.31
N GLN A 28 -3.52 -4.95 -7.05
CA GLN A 28 -2.80 -3.73 -7.40
C GLN A 28 -1.53 -3.65 -6.54
N SER A 29 -0.38 -3.73 -7.19
CA SER A 29 0.93 -3.87 -6.54
C SER A 29 1.65 -2.53 -6.31
N SER A 30 0.94 -1.40 -6.31
CA SER A 30 1.57 -0.10 -6.08
C SER A 30 1.84 0.08 -4.58
N VAL A 31 3.09 0.27 -4.19
CA VAL A 31 3.48 0.66 -2.84
C VAL A 31 3.95 2.11 -2.90
N SER A 32 3.41 2.96 -2.05
CA SER A 32 3.88 4.34 -1.92
C SER A 32 4.79 4.47 -0.69
N LEU A 33 5.98 5.05 -0.88
CA LEU A 33 6.85 5.46 0.22
C LEU A 33 6.47 6.88 0.65
N TYR A 34 6.34 7.12 1.95
CA TYR A 34 6.09 8.42 2.52
C TYR A 34 6.90 8.61 3.80
N GLY A 35 7.05 9.86 4.23
CA GLY A 35 7.80 10.16 5.44
C GLY A 35 8.04 11.65 5.61
N LEU A 36 8.75 11.97 6.68
CA LEU A 36 9.22 13.30 7.02
C LEU A 36 10.70 13.20 7.39
N ALA A 37 11.50 14.09 6.80
CA ALA A 37 12.90 14.27 7.17
C ALA A 37 13.04 15.61 7.90
N ASP A 38 13.45 15.56 9.16
CA ASP A 38 13.68 16.74 10.01
C ASP A 38 15.17 16.86 10.34
N ALA A 39 15.71 18.06 10.13
CA ALA A 39 17.10 18.38 10.41
C ALA A 39 17.23 19.80 10.99
N PHE A 40 18.16 19.96 11.92
CA PHE A 40 18.55 21.27 12.45
C PHE A 40 20.08 21.39 12.48
N ALA A 41 20.58 22.62 12.45
CA ALA A 41 21.98 22.95 12.70
C ALA A 41 22.03 24.00 13.81
N GLY A 42 22.79 23.74 14.87
CA GLY A 42 22.78 24.63 16.02
C GLY A 42 23.78 24.27 17.10
N VAL A 43 23.64 24.94 18.24
CA VAL A 43 24.51 24.76 19.41
C VAL A 43 23.77 23.96 20.47
N VAL A 44 24.34 22.82 20.86
CA VAL A 44 23.90 22.03 22.01
C VAL A 44 24.74 22.42 23.22
N ARG A 45 24.06 22.72 24.33
CA ARG A 45 24.69 23.02 25.62
C ARG A 45 24.31 21.96 26.62
N THR A 46 25.13 20.92 26.72
CA THR A 46 24.93 19.83 27.66
C THR A 46 25.26 20.30 29.08
N PRO A 47 24.38 20.08 30.07
CA PRO A 47 24.66 20.40 31.46
C PRO A 47 25.99 19.78 31.93
N GLY A 48 26.86 20.59 32.54
CA GLY A 48 28.18 20.16 33.01
C GLY A 48 29.30 20.19 31.96
N ALA A 49 29.02 20.50 30.69
CA ALA A 49 30.06 20.73 29.70
C ALA A 49 30.70 22.11 29.87
N GLN A 50 32.03 22.20 29.75
CA GLN A 50 32.78 23.47 29.83
C GLN A 50 32.61 24.39 28.60
N GLY A 51 31.83 23.99 27.59
CA GLY A 51 31.75 24.72 26.34
C GLY A 51 30.51 24.42 25.49
N ASN A 52 30.43 25.11 24.37
CA ASN A 52 29.38 24.98 23.37
C ASN A 52 29.75 23.89 22.36
N ALA A 53 28.81 23.01 22.01
CA ALA A 53 28.98 22.03 20.94
C ALA A 53 28.13 22.43 19.73
N TRP A 54 28.75 22.58 18.55
CA TRP A 54 28.02 22.78 17.30
C TRP A 54 27.71 21.43 16.70
N GLU A 55 26.45 21.21 16.34
CA GLU A 55 25.98 19.93 15.81
C GLU A 55 24.92 20.13 14.73
N VAL A 56 24.87 19.18 13.81
CA VAL A 56 23.73 18.97 12.91
C VAL A 56 23.00 17.73 13.40
N GLY A 57 21.75 17.90 13.80
CA GLY A 57 20.93 16.86 14.39
C GLY A 57 19.57 16.72 13.70
N SER A 58 18.72 15.86 14.27
CA SER A 58 17.36 15.57 13.82
C SER A 58 16.41 15.59 15.02
N GLY A 59 15.10 15.72 14.77
CA GLY A 59 14.09 15.68 15.83
C GLY A 59 13.90 17.03 16.54
N GLY A 60 14.24 18.13 15.87
CA GLY A 60 14.12 19.48 16.42
C GLY A 60 12.68 19.99 16.42
N LEU A 61 11.97 19.85 15.29
CA LEU A 61 10.55 20.24 15.17
C LEU A 61 9.63 19.02 15.18
N SER A 62 10.04 17.93 14.53
CA SER A 62 9.32 16.67 14.48
C SER A 62 10.27 15.51 14.31
N THR A 63 9.89 14.33 14.79
CA THR A 63 10.71 13.13 14.63
C THR A 63 10.72 12.68 13.16
N SER A 64 11.91 12.47 12.59
CA SER A 64 12.05 11.89 11.26
C SER A 64 11.46 10.48 11.21
N TYR A 65 10.71 10.17 10.16
CA TYR A 65 10.13 8.84 9.96
C TYR A 65 9.92 8.53 8.47
N TRP A 66 9.84 7.24 8.17
CA TRP A 66 9.48 6.73 6.84
C TRP A 66 8.50 5.57 7.00
N GLY A 67 7.60 5.43 6.04
CA GLY A 67 6.61 4.37 6.00
C GLY A 67 6.23 4.01 4.57
N SER A 68 5.78 2.77 4.41
CA SER A 68 5.14 2.32 3.18
C SER A 68 3.63 2.29 3.38
N ARG A 69 2.89 2.57 2.31
CA ARG A 69 1.43 2.40 2.28
C ARG A 69 1.03 1.60 1.06
N GLU A 70 0.27 0.54 1.31
CA GLU A 70 -0.43 -0.21 0.28
C GLU A 70 -1.87 0.32 0.08
N PRO A 71 -2.43 0.19 -1.15
CA PRO A 71 -3.85 0.40 -1.42
C PRO A 71 -4.71 -0.60 -0.66
N ARG A 72 -5.79 -0.13 -0.02
CA ARG A 72 -6.77 -1.00 0.61
C ARG A 72 -7.75 -1.49 -0.46
N ILE A 73 -7.74 -2.79 -0.74
CA ILE A 73 -8.70 -3.42 -1.64
C ILE A 73 -9.98 -3.67 -0.84
N TRP A 74 -11.04 -2.92 -1.11
CA TRP A 74 -12.38 -3.27 -0.61
C TRP A 74 -13.05 -4.15 -1.66
N ALA A 75 -13.13 -5.45 -1.40
CA ALA A 75 -13.93 -6.36 -2.21
C ALA A 75 -15.41 -6.09 -1.91
N VAL A 76 -16.14 -5.53 -2.87
CA VAL A 76 -17.60 -5.64 -2.89
C VAL A 76 -17.90 -6.97 -3.56
N ALA A 77 -18.30 -7.96 -2.76
CA ALA A 77 -18.84 -9.25 -3.20
C ALA A 77 -20.34 -9.28 -2.93
#